data_AF-A0AA42TF11-F1
#
_entry.id   AF-A0AA42TF11-F1
#
_cell.length_a   1.000
_cell.length_b   1.000
_cell.length_c   1.000
_cell.angle_alpha   90.00
_cell.angle_beta   90.00
_cell.angle_gamma   90.00
#
_symmetry.space_group_name_H-M   'P 1'
#
loop_
_entity.id
_entity.type
_entity.pdbx_description
1 polymer ?
#
loop_
_entity_poly.entity_id
_entity_poly.type
_entity_poly.pdbx_seq_one_letter_code
_entity_poly.pdbx_strand_id
1 'polypeptide(L)' 'MLKAIEGKKSAPEHMSLYPTMDSTTDAVTFIESQVPVMDRNKMFSLLMMYHNTLLAELNRSKAA' A
#
# COMPACT_ATOMS: atom_id res chain seq x y z
N MET A 1 -4.30 17.30 -8.77
CA MET A 1 -4.61 17.11 -7.33
C MET A 1 -5.05 15.67 -7.14
N LEU A 2 -4.36 14.90 -6.30
CA LEU A 2 -4.89 13.64 -5.78
C LEU A 2 -6.15 14.01 -4.99
N LYS A 3 -7.33 13.79 -5.57
CA LYS A 3 -8.58 13.74 -4.82
C LYS A 3 -8.47 12.54 -3.89
N ALA A 4 -7.82 12.73 -2.75
CA ALA A 4 -7.71 11.71 -1.74
C ALA A 4 -9.13 11.44 -1.22
N ILE A 5 -9.71 10.34 -1.70
CA ILE A 5 -10.54 9.43 -0.91
C ILE A 5 -11.63 10.17 -0.12
N GLU A 6 -12.49 10.92 -0.80
CA GLU A 6 -13.74 11.40 -0.19
C GLU A 6 -14.68 10.21 0.00
N GLY A 7 -14.69 9.66 1.21
CA GLY A 7 -15.84 8.94 1.80
C GLY A 7 -16.25 7.59 1.20
N LYS A 8 -15.65 7.11 0.10
CA LYS A 8 -15.91 5.76 -0.42
C LYS A 8 -14.85 4.78 0.06
N LYS A 9 -15.31 3.70 0.70
CA LYS A 9 -14.54 2.47 0.89
C LYS A 9 -14.16 1.95 -0.51
N SER A 10 -12.96 2.30 -0.97
CA SER A 10 -12.46 1.82 -2.26
C SER A 10 -12.20 0.33 -2.11
N ALA A 11 -12.85 -0.49 -2.92
CA ALA A 11 -12.48 -1.88 -3.04
C ALA A 11 -11.01 -1.97 -3.51
N PRO A 12 -10.26 -3.00 -3.12
CA PRO A 12 -8.92 -3.22 -3.66
C PRO A 12 -9.02 -3.49 -5.16
N GLU A 13 -8.57 -2.53 -5.96
CA GLU A 13 -8.56 -2.57 -7.43
C GLU A 13 -7.16 -2.32 -7.96
N HIS A 14 -6.84 -2.89 -9.13
CA HIS A 14 -5.56 -2.64 -9.79
C HIS A 14 -5.52 -1.20 -10.32
N MET A 15 -4.53 -0.43 -9.85
CA MET A 15 -4.36 0.97 -10.23
C MET A 15 -3.34 1.10 -11.36
N SER A 16 -3.79 1.04 -12.61
CA SER A 16 -2.94 0.91 -13.81
C SER A 16 -1.91 2.03 -14.04
N LEU A 17 -2.09 3.20 -13.41
CA LEU A 17 -1.13 4.32 -13.48
C LEU A 17 0.08 4.16 -12.53
N TYR A 18 0.06 3.15 -11.66
CA TYR A 18 1.10 2.93 -10.66
C TYR A 18 1.82 1.61 -10.93
N PRO A 19 3.14 1.53 -10.69
CA PRO A 19 3.90 0.32 -10.93
C PRO A 19 3.44 -0.80 -10.00
N THR A 20 3.44 -2.02 -10.53
CA THR A 20 3.34 -3.26 -9.74
C THR A 20 4.73 -3.90 -9.74
N MET A 21 5.17 -4.36 -8.58
CA MET A 21 6.46 -5.05 -8.42
C MET A 21 6.23 -6.56 -8.28
N ASP A 22 7.27 -7.36 -8.53
CA ASP A 22 7.18 -8.82 -8.48
C ASP A 22 6.96 -9.38 -7.07
N SER A 23 7.39 -8.63 -6.04
CA SER A 23 7.18 -8.99 -4.64
C SER A 23 6.93 -7.76 -3.75
N THR A 24 6.36 -7.99 -2.56
CA THR A 24 6.20 -6.93 -1.55
C THR A 24 7.55 -6.40 -1.06
N THR A 25 8.58 -7.25 -1.01
CA THR A 25 9.95 -6.85 -0.68
C THR A 25 10.50 -5.87 -1.71
N ASP A 26 10.36 -6.16 -3.00
CA ASP A 26 10.84 -5.28 -4.08
C ASP A 26 10.10 -3.94 -4.06
N ALA A 27 8.81 -3.95 -3.77
CA ALA A 27 8.03 -2.73 -3.58
C ALA A 27 8.56 -1.89 -2.41
N VAL A 28 8.83 -2.49 -1.25
CA VAL A 28 9.39 -1.77 -0.09
C VAL A 28 10.77 -1.21 -0.41
N THR A 29 11.66 -1.99 -1.01
CA THR A 29 13.00 -1.53 -1.41
C THR A 29 12.93 -0.40 -2.43
N PHE A 30 12.03 -0.47 -3.41
CA PHE A 30 11.81 0.62 -4.35
C PHE A 30 11.33 1.88 -3.61
N ILE A 31 10.34 1.77 -2.74
CA ILE A 31 9.84 2.91 -1.95
C ILE A 31 10.96 3.53 -1.09
N GLU A 32 11.80 2.71 -0.43
CA GLU A 32 12.96 3.18 0.32
C GLU A 32 13.96 3.97 -0.53
N SER A 33 14.12 3.61 -1.81
CA SER A 33 15.01 4.32 -2.74
C SER A 33 14.47 5.69 -3.17
N GLN A 34 13.14 5.89 -3.13
CA GLN A 34 12.50 7.12 -3.61
C GLN A 34 12.39 8.20 -2.54
N VAL A 35 12.51 7.85 -1.25
CA VAL A 35 12.25 8.77 -0.15
C VAL A 35 13.57 9.30 0.42
N PRO A 36 13.79 10.63 0.44
CA PRO A 36 15.00 11.21 1.00
C PRO A 36 15.03 11.00 2.52
N VAL A 37 15.97 10.15 2.99
CA VAL A 37 16.38 9.92 4.39
C VAL A 37 15.26 10.17 5.42
N MET A 38 14.09 9.57 5.22
CA MET A 38 13.12 9.47 6.29
C MET A 38 13.57 8.36 7.23
N ASP A 39 13.15 8.44 8.50
CA ASP A 39 13.29 7.35 9.46
C ASP A 39 12.68 6.08 8.85
N ARG A 40 13.54 5.18 8.35
CA ARG A 40 13.15 3.96 7.63
C ARG A 40 12.15 3.15 8.45
N ASN A 41 12.31 3.14 9.77
CA ASN A 41 11.42 2.43 10.68
C ASN A 41 10.00 3.01 10.65
N LYS A 42 9.87 4.34 10.60
CA LYS A 42 8.56 5.00 10.50
C LYS A 42 7.90 4.71 9.16
N MET A 43 8.66 4.75 8.06
CA MET A 43 8.13 4.44 6.74
C MET A 43 7.69 2.97 6.64
N PHE A 44 8.54 2.05 7.10
CA PHE A 44 8.23 0.63 7.15
C PHE A 44 6.96 0.36 7.96
N SER A 45 6.82 1.02 9.13
CA SER A 45 5.61 0.90 9.96
C SER A 45 4.34 1.35 9.23
N LEU A 46 4.41 2.44 8.45
CA LEU A 46 3.28 2.92 7.64
C LEU A 46 2.93 1.93 6.51
N LEU A 47 3.93 1.36 5.85
CA LEU A 47 3.74 0.34 4.81
C LEU A 47 3.11 -0.93 5.37
N MET A 48 3.57 -1.39 6.53
CA MET A 48 3.02 -2.58 7.20
C MET A 48 1.58 -2.34 7.69
N MET A 49 1.26 -1.13 8.15
CA MET A 49 -0.12 -0.76 8.50
C MET A 49 -1.05 -0.88 7.28
N TYR A 50 -0.66 -0.35 6.12
CA TYR A 50 -1.43 -0.50 4.88
C TYR A 50 -1.53 -1.98 4.47
N HIS A 51 -0.41 -2.71 4.48
CA HIS A 51 -0.34 -4.13 4.14
C HIS A 51 -1.32 -4.97 4.97
N ASN A 52 -1.29 -4.83 6.29
CA ASN A 52 -2.18 -5.58 7.20
C ASN A 52 -3.64 -5.19 7.01
N THR A 53 -3.92 -3.91 6.73
CA THR A 53 -5.27 -3.42 6.44
C THR A 53 -5.83 -4.06 5.17
N LEU A 54 -5.02 -4.10 4.10
CA LEU A 54 -5.38 -4.72 2.82
C LEU A 54 -5.64 -6.22 2.97
N LEU A 55 -4.77 -6.95 3.68
CA LEU A 55 -4.96 -8.37 3.95
C LEU A 55 -6.27 -8.63 4.71
N ALA A 56 -6.58 -7.81 5.72
CA ALA A 56 -7.82 -7.94 6.46
C ALA A 56 -9.07 -7.68 5.59
N GLU A 57 -9.00 -6.74 4.64
CA GLU A 57 -10.07 -6.49 3.68
C GLU A 57 -10.27 -7.64 2.69
N LEU A 58 -9.18 -8.18 2.14
CA LEU A 58 -9.21 -9.32 1.22
C LEU A 58 -9.75 -10.58 1.93
N ASN A 59 -9.35 -10.83 3.18
CA ASN A 59 -9.84 -11.96 3.96
C ASN A 59 -11.35 -11.84 4.28
N ARG A 60 -11.82 -10.63 4.63
CA ARG A 60 -13.27 -10.38 4.81
C ARG A 60 -14.05 -10.59 3.52
N SER A 61 -13.48 -10.21 2.37
CA SER A 61 -14.13 -10.34 1.07
C SER A 61 -14.17 -11.79 0.57
N LYS A 62 -13.19 -12.63 0.95
CA LYS A 62 -13.16 -14.07 0.63
C LYS A 62 -14.08 -14.92 1.51
N ALA A 63 -14.47 -14.42 2.68
CA ALA A 63 -15.31 -15.12 3.64
C ALA A 63 -16.82 -14.89 3.45
N ALA A 64 -17.20 -14.04 2.49
CA ALA A 64 -18.58 -13.75 2.09
C ALA A 64 -18.91 -14.47 0.77
#